data_AF-A0A7G3AKT1-F1
#
_entry.id   AF-A0A7G3AKT1-F1
#
_cell.length_a   1.000
_cell.length_b   1.000
_cell.length_c   1.000
_cell.angle_alpha   90.00
_cell.angle_beta   90.00
_cell.angle_gamma   90.00
#
_symmetry.space_group_name_H-M   'P 1'
#
loop_
_entity.id
_entity.type
_entity.pdbx_description
1 polymer ?
#
loop_
_entity_poly.entity_id
_entity_poly.type
_entity_poly.pdbx_seq_one_letter_code
_entity_poly.pdbx_strand_id
1 'polypeptide(L)'
;MKQLEYLCLFMGFIHLCHLGKCQEVEEDEKEPLPNIVIIMADDLGFNDVSLHGSNQFYTPNIDSLGYQGLVLNSYYSPSLSS
;
A
#
# COMPACT_ATOMS: atom_id res chain seq x y z
N MET A 1 -48.27 -20.62 38.05
CA MET A 1 -48.05 -20.87 36.61
C MET A 1 -47.69 -19.60 35.84
N LYS A 2 -48.36 -18.45 36.05
CA LYS A 2 -48.05 -17.19 35.35
C LYS A 2 -46.67 -16.56 35.64
N GLN A 3 -46.11 -16.76 36.84
CA GLN A 3 -44.77 -16.28 37.22
C GLN A 3 -43.63 -16.94 36.41
N LEU A 4 -43.79 -18.21 36.03
CA LEU A 4 -42.77 -18.96 35.29
C LEU A 4 -42.73 -18.53 33.82
N GLU A 5 -43.87 -18.16 33.23
CA GLU A 5 -43.94 -17.60 31.88
C GLU A 5 -43.28 -16.22 31.79
N TYR A 6 -43.47 -15.36 32.80
CA TYR A 6 -42.81 -14.05 32.87
C TYR A 6 -41.29 -14.17 33.02
N LEU A 7 -40.82 -15.14 33.80
CA LEU A 7 -39.39 -15.41 33.96
C LEU A 7 -38.74 -15.86 32.63
N CYS A 8 -39.41 -16.73 31.87
CA CYS A 8 -38.95 -17.16 30.56
C CYS A 8 -38.95 -16.02 29.53
N LEU A 9 -39.94 -15.14 29.57
CA LEU A 9 -39.99 -13.93 28.72
C LEU A 9 -38.86 -12.94 29.05
N PHE A 10 -38.53 -12.77 30.34
CA PHE A 10 -37.45 -11.87 30.77
C PHE A 10 -36.07 -12.42 30.39
N MET A 11 -35.85 -13.74 30.55
CA MET A 11 -34.62 -14.42 30.11
C MET A 11 -34.47 -14.35 28.58
N GLY A 12 -35.57 -14.48 27.83
CA GLY A 12 -35.58 -14.33 26.37
C GLY A 12 -35.25 -12.91 25.89
N PHE A 13 -35.71 -11.88 26.60
CA PHE A 13 -35.42 -10.48 26.26
C PHE A 13 -33.96 -10.12 26.52
N ILE A 14 -33.36 -10.63 27.60
CA ILE A 14 -31.94 -10.45 27.89
C ILE A 14 -31.08 -11.16 26.84
N HIS A 15 -31.46 -12.38 26.41
CA HIS A 15 -30.76 -13.10 25.33
C HIS A 15 -30.85 -12.39 23.98
N LEU A 16 -31.97 -11.72 23.70
CA LEU A 16 -32.17 -10.92 22.49
C LEU A 16 -31.33 -9.63 22.51
N CYS A 17 -31.22 -8.96 23.66
CA CYS A 17 -30.34 -7.80 23.82
C CYS A 17 -28.85 -8.18 23.77
N HIS A 18 -28.47 -9.39 24.21
CA HIS A 18 -27.08 -9.82 24.19
C HIS A 18 -26.57 -10.23 22.80
N LEU A 19 -27.48 -10.64 21.89
CA LEU A 19 -27.19 -10.85 20.46
C LEU A 19 -27.15 -9.54 19.66
N GLY A 20 -27.87 -8.51 20.11
CA GLY A 20 -27.82 -7.17 19.55
C GLY A 20 -26.57 -6.40 19.98
N LYS A 21 -25.38 -6.99 19.83
CA LYS A 21 -24.15 -6.18 19.86
C LYS A 21 -24.31 -5.10 18.78
N CYS A 22 -24.36 -3.84 19.19
CA CYS A 22 -23.93 -2.74 18.35
C CYS A 22 -22.48 -3.06 18.00
N GLN A 23 -22.28 -3.48 16.76
CA GLN A 23 -20.95 -3.48 16.17
C GLN A 23 -20.52 -2.02 16.20
N GLU A 24 -19.61 -1.69 17.10
CA GLU A 24 -18.81 -0.47 16.96
C GLU A 24 -18.26 -0.55 15.54
N VAL A 25 -18.63 0.45 14.73
CA VAL A 25 -18.02 0.62 13.42
C VAL A 25 -16.58 0.97 13.77
N GLU A 26 -15.71 -0.04 13.76
CA GLU A 26 -14.27 0.19 13.74
C GLU A 26 -14.05 1.12 12.55
N GLU A 27 -13.62 2.35 12.84
CA GLU A 27 -13.16 3.25 11.79
C GLU A 27 -12.10 2.47 11.02
N ASP A 28 -12.38 2.18 9.76
CA ASP A 28 -11.43 1.60 8.82
C ASP A 28 -10.21 2.52 8.83
N GLU A 29 -9.19 2.18 9.62
CA GLU A 29 -7.87 2.81 9.57
C GLU A 29 -7.35 2.50 8.17
N LYS A 30 -7.72 3.36 7.22
CA LYS A 30 -7.27 3.26 5.84
C LYS A 30 -5.75 3.28 5.87
N GLU A 31 -5.18 2.11 5.61
CA GLU A 31 -3.74 1.94 5.40
C GLU A 31 -3.23 3.11 4.56
N PRO A 32 -2.24 3.87 5.05
CA PRO A 32 -1.78 5.06 4.35
C PRO A 32 -1.28 4.67 2.97
N LEU A 33 -1.85 5.30 1.94
CA LEU A 33 -1.44 5.06 0.57
C LEU A 33 0.05 5.41 0.39
N PRO A 34 0.81 4.62 -0.38
CA PRO A 34 2.21 4.93 -0.63
C PRO A 34 2.33 6.21 -1.45
N ASN A 35 3.34 7.03 -1.14
CA ASN A 35 3.70 8.17 -1.98
C ASN A 35 4.46 7.68 -3.22
N ILE A 36 4.07 8.16 -4.39
CA ILE A 36 4.73 7.83 -5.67
C ILE A 36 5.52 9.05 -6.14
N VAL A 37 6.84 8.91 -6.23
CA VAL A 37 7.75 9.95 -6.74
C VAL A 37 8.33 9.49 -8.07
N ILE A 38 8.13 10.29 -9.13
CA ILE A 38 8.69 10.03 -10.45
C ILE A 38 9.82 11.02 -10.70
N ILE A 39 11.03 10.50 -10.89
CA ILE A 39 12.21 11.29 -11.25
C ILE A 39 12.50 11.04 -12.72
N MET A 40 12.44 12.09 -13.55
CA MET A 40 12.76 12.04 -14.97
C MET A 40 13.99 12.91 -15.21
N ALA A 41 15.03 12.32 -15.80
CA ALA A 41 16.23 13.03 -16.23
C ALA A 41 16.15 13.30 -17.74
N ASP A 42 16.57 14.50 -18.13
CA ASP A 42 16.66 14.90 -19.54
C ASP A 42 18.01 14.48 -20.12
N ASP A 43 18.03 13.98 -21.37
CA ASP A 43 19.21 13.54 -22.11
C ASP A 43 20.19 12.60 -21.36
N LEU A 44 19.72 11.87 -20.35
CA LEU A 44 20.54 10.89 -19.63
C LEU A 44 20.71 9.61 -20.46
N GLY A 45 21.92 9.34 -20.92
CA GLY A 45 22.25 8.14 -21.68
C GLY A 45 22.28 6.88 -20.83
N PHE A 46 22.07 5.73 -21.48
CA PHE A 46 22.08 4.43 -20.79
C PHE A 46 23.41 4.17 -20.04
N ASN A 47 24.55 4.57 -20.60
CA ASN A 47 25.87 4.35 -20.01
C ASN A 47 26.37 5.51 -19.10
N ASP A 48 25.53 6.50 -18.79
CA ASP A 48 25.92 7.63 -17.94
C ASP A 48 25.76 7.32 -16.44
N VAL A 49 25.13 6.20 -16.10
CA VAL A 49 24.88 5.74 -14.73
C VAL A 49 25.88 4.65 -14.36
N SER A 50 26.49 4.70 -13.17
CA SER A 50 27.48 3.68 -12.75
C SER A 50 26.90 2.27 -12.68
N LEU A 51 25.62 2.15 -12.37
CA LEU A 51 24.87 0.89 -12.38
C LEU A 51 24.97 0.11 -13.72
N HIS A 52 25.12 0.80 -14.85
CA HIS A 52 25.25 0.18 -16.18
C HIS A 52 26.71 0.00 -16.62
N GLY A 53 27.67 0.09 -15.70
CA GLY A 53 29.09 -0.13 -15.99
C GLY A 53 29.84 1.11 -16.46
N SER A 54 29.32 2.31 -16.16
CA SER A 54 30.06 3.55 -16.39
C SER A 54 31.30 3.61 -15.50
N ASN A 55 32.49 3.64 -16.09
CA ASN A 55 33.75 3.80 -15.34
C ASN A 55 34.11 5.28 -15.09
N GLN A 56 33.32 6.21 -15.63
CA GLN A 56 33.61 7.64 -15.59
C GLN A 56 32.76 8.39 -14.57
N PHE A 57 31.51 7.99 -14.36
CA PHE A 57 30.55 8.68 -13.50
C PHE A 57 30.19 7.83 -12.29
N TYR A 58 30.15 8.46 -11.11
CA TYR A 58 29.78 7.82 -9.86
C TYR A 58 28.43 8.35 -9.40
N THR A 59 27.40 7.50 -9.39
CA THR A 59 26.01 7.86 -9.07
C THR A 59 25.47 7.08 -7.87
N PRO A 60 26.05 7.24 -6.66
CA PRO A 60 25.79 6.34 -5.53
C PRO A 60 24.32 6.33 -5.07
N ASN A 61 23.61 7.45 -5.20
CA ASN A 61 22.20 7.53 -4.82
C ASN A 61 21.30 6.78 -5.82
N ILE A 62 21.59 6.87 -7.12
CA ILE A 62 20.86 6.13 -8.16
C ILE A 62 21.18 4.64 -8.05
N ASP A 63 22.45 4.31 -7.84
CA ASP A 63 22.89 2.93 -7.65
C ASP A 63 22.20 2.29 -6.44
N SER A 64 22.12 3.03 -5.32
CA SER A 64 21.42 2.59 -4.12
C SER A 64 19.93 2.31 -4.39
N LEU A 65 19.26 3.14 -5.19
CA LEU A 65 17.87 2.89 -5.60
C LEU A 65 17.76 1.64 -6.49
N GLY A 66 18.71 1.44 -7.40
CA GLY A 66 18.76 0.24 -8.26
C GLY A 66 18.99 -1.05 -7.46
N TYR A 67 19.89 -1.04 -6.48
CA TYR A 67 20.19 -2.21 -5.64
C TYR A 67 19.08 -2.54 -4.63
N GLN A 68 18.35 -1.54 -4.15
CA GLN A 68 17.21 -1.75 -3.25
C GLN A 68 15.90 -2.03 -3.99
N GLY A 69 15.89 -1.85 -5.30
CA GLY A 69 14.70 -1.92 -6.13
C GLY A 69 14.86 -2.85 -7.33
N LEU A 70 14.21 -2.46 -8.43
CA LEU A 70 14.24 -3.18 -9.70
C LEU A 70 14.94 -2.33 -10.76
N VAL A 71 15.87 -2.94 -11.49
CA VAL A 71 16.60 -2.32 -12.60
C VAL A 71 16.06 -2.84 -13.93
N LEU A 72 15.68 -1.92 -14.81
CA LEU A 72 15.20 -2.25 -16.14
C LEU A 72 16.34 -2.15 -17.16
N ASN A 73 17.09 -3.24 -17.35
CA ASN A 73 18.24 -3.29 -18.27
C ASN A 73 17.89 -3.07 -19.76
N SER A 74 16.62 -3.15 -20.13
CA SER A 74 16.15 -2.98 -21.52
C SER A 74 14.88 -2.13 -21.56
N TYR A 75 14.97 -0.93 -20.99
CA TYR A 75 13.92 0.08 -21.07
C TYR A 75 14.13 0.98 -22.29
N TYR A 76 13.15 0.99 -23.20
CA TYR A 76 13.18 1.82 -24.41
C TYR A 76 12.19 2.97 -24.29
N SER A 77 12.66 4.19 -24.55
CA SER A 77 11.77 5.34 -24.70
C SER A 77 11.17 5.36 -26.11
N PRO A 78 9.89 5.74 -26.29
CA PRO A 78 9.42 6.13 -27.60
C PRO A 78 10.29 7.28 -28.14
N SER A 79 10.59 7.25 -29.43
CA SER A 79 11.31 8.34 -30.08
C SER A 79 10.41 9.58 -30.14
N LEU A 80 10.87 10.70 -29.60
CA LEU A 80 10.31 12.01 -29.94
C LEU A 80 10.67 12.29 -31.41
N SER A 81 9.76 12.01 -32.33
CA SER A 81 9.76 12.63 -33.66
C SER A 81 8.53 13.53 -33.74
N SER A 82 8.76 14.83 -33.88
CA SER A 82 7.75 15.78 -34.33
C SER A 82 7.20 15.41 -35.70
#